data_AF-S7TEE6-F1
#
_entry.id   AF-S7TEE6-F1
#
_cell.length_a   1.000
_cell.length_b   1.000
_cell.length_c   1.000
_cell.angle_alpha   90.00
_cell.angle_beta   90.00
_cell.angle_gamma   90.00
#
_symmetry.space_group_name_H-M   'P 1'
#
loop_
_entity.id
_entity.type
_entity.pdbx_description
1 polymer ?
#
loop_
_entity_poly.entity_id
_entity_poly.type
_entity_poly.pdbx_seq_one_letter_code
_entity_poly.pdbx_strand_id
1 'polypeptide(L)'
;MEIKKLLVGANPYEKTVEKIDRERAEAAAKARKAEATGDKVAISEDAALRSVAVRAATVEPDTRAEKIAALKAQIQNGTYEPDNKKIAEGIVREDLSIFLQS
;
A
#
# COMPACT_ATOMS: atom_id res chain seq x y z
N MET A 1 -27.42 -37.16 56.90
CA MET A 1 -26.04 -36.63 57.04
C MET A 1 -25.59 -36.19 55.66
N GLU A 2 -26.01 -35.03 55.16
CA GLU A 2 -25.45 -33.68 55.41
C GLU A 2 -23.94 -33.57 55.18
N ILE A 3 -23.54 -33.36 53.93
CA ILE A 3 -22.33 -32.62 53.58
C ILE A 3 -22.80 -31.35 52.85
N LYS A 4 -23.48 -30.48 53.61
CA LYS A 4 -23.77 -29.11 53.20
C LYS A 4 -22.71 -28.21 53.83
N LYS A 5 -22.18 -27.29 53.03
CA LYS A 5 -21.37 -26.12 53.39
C LYS A 5 -19.92 -26.41 53.80
N LEU A 6 -19.00 -26.22 52.86
CA LEU A 6 -17.72 -25.52 53.06
C LEU A 6 -17.10 -25.37 51.67
N LEU A 7 -16.48 -24.22 51.38
CA LEU A 7 -15.89 -23.78 50.10
C LEU A 7 -16.74 -22.84 49.23
N VAL A 8 -17.60 -22.03 49.85
CA VAL A 8 -17.87 -20.68 49.32
C VAL A 8 -16.76 -19.79 49.85
N GLY A 9 -15.71 -19.61 49.06
CA GLY A 9 -14.56 -18.78 49.41
C GLY A 9 -13.82 -18.38 48.14
N ALA A 10 -14.33 -17.34 47.48
CA ALA A 10 -13.72 -16.56 46.40
C ALA A 10 -12.44 -17.15 45.80
N ASN A 11 -12.56 -17.82 44.65
CA ASN A 11 -11.41 -18.33 43.92
C ASN A 11 -10.50 -17.15 43.51
N PRO A 12 -9.25 -17.06 44.00
CA PRO A 12 -8.33 -15.97 43.69
C PRO A 12 -7.91 -15.93 42.21
N TYR A 13 -8.20 -17.01 41.48
CA TYR A 13 -7.98 -17.13 40.04
C TYR A 13 -8.93 -16.26 39.22
N GLU A 14 -10.19 -16.09 39.61
CA GLU A 14 -11.15 -15.26 38.85
C GLU A 14 -10.71 -13.78 38.83
N LYS A 15 -10.29 -13.25 39.98
CA LYS A 15 -9.73 -11.90 40.08
C LYS A 15 -8.43 -11.72 39.30
N THR A 16 -7.68 -12.79 39.09
CA THR A 16 -6.43 -12.75 38.30
C THR A 16 -6.74 -12.74 36.81
N VAL A 17 -7.73 -13.52 36.37
CA VAL A 17 -8.19 -13.53 34.97
C VAL A 17 -8.80 -12.18 34.60
N GLU A 18 -9.65 -11.59 35.45
CA GLU A 18 -10.22 -10.25 35.20
C GLU A 18 -9.15 -9.16 35.08
N LYS A 19 -8.07 -9.25 35.87
CA LYS A 19 -6.94 -8.32 35.77
C LYS A 19 -6.17 -8.49 34.46
N ILE A 20 -5.91 -9.72 34.05
CA ILE A 20 -5.21 -10.03 32.80
C ILE A 20 -6.03 -9.56 31.59
N ASP A 21 -7.34 -9.77 31.61
CA ASP A 21 -8.23 -9.31 30.54
C ASP A 21 -8.29 -7.78 30.47
N ARG A 22 -8.28 -7.10 31.63
CA ARG A 22 -8.21 -5.64 31.70
C ARG A 22 -6.88 -5.11 31.19
N GLU A 23 -5.76 -5.71 31.57
CA GLU A 23 -4.42 -5.35 31.07
C GLU A 23 -4.28 -5.58 29.56
N ARG A 24 -4.87 -6.66 29.03
CA ARG A 24 -4.93 -6.92 27.58
C ARG A 24 -5.80 -5.91 26.84
N ALA A 25 -6.95 -5.54 27.40
CA ALA A 25 -7.82 -4.52 26.83
C ALA A 25 -7.14 -3.13 26.82
N GLU A 26 -6.42 -2.78 27.89
CA GLU A 26 -5.64 -1.55 27.98
C GLU A 26 -4.44 -1.54 27.03
N ALA A 27 -3.75 -2.67 26.86
CA ALA A 27 -2.67 -2.83 25.88
C ALA A 27 -3.19 -2.70 24.44
N ALA A 28 -4.35 -3.30 24.12
CA ALA A 28 -5.00 -3.17 22.83
C ALA A 28 -5.48 -1.73 22.56
N ALA A 29 -5.99 -1.03 23.58
CA ALA A 29 -6.37 0.38 23.48
C ALA A 29 -5.15 1.30 23.30
N LYS A 30 -4.01 1.00 23.94
CA LYS A 30 -2.74 1.70 23.75
C LYS A 30 -2.15 1.44 22.36
N ALA A 31 -2.23 0.22 21.84
CA ALA A 31 -1.80 -0.12 20.49
C ALA A 31 -2.62 0.62 19.42
N ARG A 32 -3.95 0.69 19.58
CA ARG A 32 -4.84 1.47 18.70
C ARG A 32 -4.58 2.97 18.78
N LYS A 33 -4.24 3.50 19.97
CA LYS A 33 -3.82 4.90 20.11
C LYS A 33 -2.46 5.16 19.47
N ALA A 34 -1.51 4.24 19.58
CA ALA A 34 -0.21 4.33 18.94
C ALA A 34 -0.32 4.38 17.40
N GLU A 35 -1.23 3.57 16.82
CA GLU A 35 -1.56 3.58 15.39
C GLU A 35 -2.23 4.88 14.93
N ALA A 36 -2.92 5.58 15.83
CA ALA A 36 -3.52 6.90 15.56
C ALA A 36 -2.53 8.07 15.65
N THR A 37 -1.29 7.84 16.10
CA THR A 37 -0.18 8.82 16.24
C THR A 37 0.84 8.78 15.10
N GLY A 38 0.51 8.16 13.97
CA GLY A 38 1.29 8.33 12.74
C GLY A 38 0.98 9.67 12.06
N ASP A 39 1.95 10.21 11.32
CA ASP A 39 1.73 11.37 10.45
C ASP A 39 0.59 11.07 9.46
N LYS A 40 -0.52 11.80 9.60
CA LYS A 40 -1.64 11.70 8.67
C LYS A 40 -1.41 12.65 7.50
N VAL A 41 -1.07 12.09 6.34
CA VAL A 41 -1.03 12.84 5.08
C VAL A 41 -2.46 12.95 4.55
N ALA A 42 -3.05 14.14 4.62
CA ALA A 42 -4.34 14.43 3.98
C ALA A 42 -4.10 14.74 2.50
N ILE A 43 -4.49 13.82 1.62
CA ILE A 43 -4.47 14.04 0.17
C ILE A 43 -5.71 14.85 -0.21
N SER A 44 -5.53 15.97 -0.94
CA SER A 44 -6.66 16.74 -1.45
C SER A 44 -7.47 15.93 -2.45
N GLU A 45 -8.78 16.21 -2.55
CA GLU A 45 -9.68 15.54 -3.49
C GLU A 45 -9.15 15.63 -4.94
N ASP A 46 -8.60 16.78 -5.33
CA ASP A 46 -7.96 16.99 -6.63
C ASP A 46 -6.73 16.09 -6.87
N ALA A 47 -5.89 15.90 -5.85
CA ALA A 47 -4.72 15.04 -5.96
C ALA A 47 -5.13 13.56 -6.09
N ALA A 48 -6.18 13.14 -5.37
CA ALA A 48 -6.76 11.82 -5.51
C ALA A 48 -7.31 11.60 -6.93
N LEU A 49 -8.10 12.54 -7.46
CA LEU A 49 -8.65 12.49 -8.82
C LEU A 49 -7.56 12.42 -9.89
N ARG A 50 -6.51 13.25 -9.76
CA ARG A 50 -5.34 13.19 -10.67
C ARG A 50 -4.63 11.84 -10.60
N SER A 51 -4.45 11.27 -9.41
CA SER A 51 -3.80 9.96 -9.26
C SER A 51 -4.60 8.84 -9.94
N VAL A 52 -5.94 8.89 -9.85
CA VAL A 52 -6.84 7.94 -10.52
C VAL A 52 -6.77 8.10 -12.04
N ALA A 53 -6.76 9.34 -12.55
CA ALA A 53 -6.64 9.61 -13.98
C ALA A 53 -5.29 9.14 -14.56
N VAL A 54 -4.19 9.42 -13.86
CA VAL A 54 -2.85 8.94 -14.25
C VAL A 54 -2.78 7.41 -14.21
N ARG A 55 -3.36 6.79 -13.19
CA ARG A 55 -3.42 5.33 -13.08
C ARG A 55 -4.25 4.72 -14.21
N ALA A 56 -5.41 5.29 -14.54
CA ALA A 56 -6.23 4.82 -15.66
C ALA A 56 -5.50 4.96 -17.01
N ALA A 57 -4.76 6.06 -17.22
CA ALA A 57 -3.98 6.26 -18.44
C ALA A 57 -2.75 5.36 -18.55
N THR A 58 -2.20 4.90 -17.42
CA THR A 58 -1.02 4.01 -17.38
C THR A 58 -1.40 2.53 -17.38
N VAL A 59 -2.62 2.20 -16.93
CA VAL A 59 -3.18 0.85 -16.93
C VAL A 59 -3.93 0.62 -18.24
N GLU A 60 -3.17 0.38 -19.29
CA GLU A 60 -3.63 -0.30 -20.51
C GLU A 60 -2.70 -1.50 -20.74
N PRO A 61 -2.85 -2.58 -19.95
CA PRO A 61 -1.90 -3.70 -19.92
C PRO A 61 -1.84 -4.43 -21.26
N ASP A 62 -2.99 -4.58 -21.92
CA ASP A 62 -3.12 -5.34 -23.16
C ASP A 62 -2.43 -4.63 -24.32
N THR A 63 -2.63 -3.31 -24.47
CA THR A 63 -1.99 -2.58 -25.58
C THR A 63 -0.46 -2.53 -25.46
N ARG A 64 0.11 -2.60 -24.24
CA ARG A 64 1.56 -2.67 -24.07
C ARG A 64 2.10 -4.00 -24.60
N ALA A 65 1.48 -5.12 -24.23
CA ALA A 65 1.93 -6.44 -24.65
C ALA A 65 1.90 -6.58 -26.18
N GLU A 66 0.81 -6.11 -26.81
CA GLU A 66 0.66 -6.07 -28.26
C GLU A 66 1.72 -5.20 -28.95
N LYS A 67 1.94 -3.97 -28.46
CA LYS A 67 2.99 -3.07 -28.99
C LYS A 67 4.38 -3.68 -28.89
N ILE A 68 4.69 -4.35 -27.78
CA ILE A 68 5.96 -5.04 -27.59
C ILE A 68 6.11 -6.20 -28.59
N ALA A 69 5.07 -7.01 -28.77
CA ALA A 69 5.09 -8.12 -29.73
C ALA A 69 5.32 -7.63 -31.16
N ALA A 70 4.60 -6.57 -31.57
CA ALA A 70 4.77 -5.94 -32.87
C ALA A 70 6.20 -5.39 -33.08
N LEU A 71 6.75 -4.69 -32.08
CA LEU A 71 8.11 -4.16 -32.14
C LEU A 71 9.15 -5.29 -32.24
N LYS A 72 8.99 -6.37 -31.46
CA LYS A 72 9.87 -7.54 -31.53
C LYS A 72 9.86 -8.19 -32.92
N ALA A 73 8.68 -8.30 -33.55
CA ALA A 73 8.56 -8.82 -34.90
C ALA A 73 9.31 -7.94 -35.92
N GLN A 74 9.20 -6.61 -35.80
CA GLN A 74 9.94 -5.65 -36.65
C GLN A 74 11.46 -5.72 -36.44
N ILE A 75 11.92 -6.03 -35.24
CA ILE A 75 13.36 -6.22 -34.99
C ILE A 75 13.83 -7.52 -35.63
N GLN A 76 13.08 -8.61 -35.47
CA GLN A 76 13.44 -9.93 -35.99
C GLN A 76 13.47 -10.00 -37.52
N ASN A 77 12.54 -9.33 -38.19
CA ASN A 77 12.48 -9.29 -39.65
C ASN A 77 13.38 -8.19 -40.27
N GLY A 78 14.09 -7.40 -39.43
CA GLY A 78 14.99 -6.34 -39.86
C GLY A 78 14.31 -5.07 -40.38
N THR A 79 13.00 -4.90 -40.17
CA THR A 79 12.25 -3.71 -40.62
C THR A 79 12.18 -2.61 -39.55
N TYR A 80 12.75 -2.82 -38.37
CA TYR A 80 12.84 -1.80 -37.33
C TYR A 80 13.94 -0.79 -37.68
N GLU A 81 13.54 0.45 -37.96
CA GLU A 81 14.45 1.57 -38.23
C GLU A 81 14.43 2.54 -37.04
N PRO A 82 15.53 2.66 -36.26
CA PRO A 82 15.62 3.63 -35.20
C PRO A 82 15.62 5.07 -35.74
N ASP A 83 14.73 5.91 -35.22
CA ASP A 83 14.67 7.33 -35.57
C ASP A 83 15.54 8.15 -34.62
N ASN A 84 16.70 8.61 -35.12
CA ASN A 84 17.67 9.39 -34.36
C ASN A 84 17.08 10.68 -33.77
N LYS A 85 16.13 11.33 -34.44
CA LYS A 85 15.51 12.55 -33.92
C LYS A 85 14.65 12.24 -32.70
N LYS A 86 13.85 11.17 -32.76
CA LYS A 86 13.02 10.74 -31.63
C LYS A 86 13.86 10.28 -30.45
N ILE A 87 15.00 9.63 -30.71
CA ILE A 87 15.94 9.24 -29.64
C ILE A 87 16.49 10.48 -28.95
N ALA A 88 17.01 11.46 -29.71
CA ALA A 88 17.54 12.69 -29.15
C ALA A 88 16.48 13.49 -28.37
N GLU A 89 15.26 13.57 -28.90
CA GLU A 89 14.13 14.20 -28.20
C GLU A 89 13.81 13.49 -26.87
N GLY A 90 13.83 12.16 -26.87
CA GLY A 90 13.62 11.34 -25.67
C GLY A 90 14.66 11.63 -24.58
N ILE A 91 15.95 11.68 -24.94
CA ILE A 91 17.05 11.99 -24.01
C ILE A 91 16.84 13.36 -23.37
N VAL A 92 16.63 14.40 -24.18
CA VAL A 92 16.43 15.78 -23.67
C VAL A 92 15.21 15.86 -22.76
N ARG A 93 14.12 15.15 -23.09
CA ARG A 93 12.91 15.11 -22.29
C ARG A 93 13.14 14.43 -20.93
N GLU A 94 13.85 13.30 -20.90
CA GLU A 94 14.16 12.60 -19.65
C GLU A 94 15.07 13.44 -18.76
N ASP A 95 16.13 14.04 -19.31
CA ASP A 95 17.01 14.96 -18.56
C ASP A 95 16.20 16.11 -17.94
N LEU A 96 15.35 16.78 -18.74
CA LEU A 96 14.54 17.88 -18.24
C LEU A 96 13.54 17.44 -17.16
N SER A 97 13.00 16.22 -17.27
CA SER A 97 12.08 15.67 -16.27
C SER A 97 12.77 15.43 -14.92
N ILE A 98 14.04 15.02 -14.91
CA ILE A 98 14.84 14.83 -13.69
C ILE A 98 15.08 16.18 -13.00
N PHE A 99 15.39 17.23 -13.77
CA PHE A 99 15.64 18.57 -13.21
C PHE A 99 14.39 19.28 -12.67
N LEU A 100 13.20 18.96 -13.20
CA LEU A 100 11.94 19.59 -12.75
C LEU A 100 11.27 18.88 -11.57
N GLN A 101 11.78 17.71 -11.18
CA GLN A 101 11.29 16.94 -10.02
C GLN A 101 12.18 17.09 -8.77
N SER A 102 13.31 17.79 -8.86
CA SER A 102 14.22 18.14 -7.75
C SER A 102 13.92 19.51 -7.16
#